data_AF-A0A7W1JB43-F1
#
_entry.id   AF-A0A7W1JB43-F1
#
_cell.length_a   1.000
_cell.length_b   1.000
_cell.length_c   1.000
_cell.angle_alpha   90.00
_cell.angle_beta   90.00
_cell.angle_gamma   90.00
#
_symmetry.space_group_name_H-M   'P 1'
#
loop_
_entity.id
_entity.type
_entity.pdbx_description
1 polymer ?
#
loop_
_entity_poly.entity_id
_entity_poly.type
_entity_poly.pdbx_seq_one_letter_code
_entity_poly.pdbx_strand_id
1 'polypeptide(L)'
;MILALFAAAGCEPRQPPGQGEVVGASDNLLLHEGSQWGTPVEVLPPGPPDAHGSRWWQLRYADEIGGVRGSRLVIVDAHSAWAQHPYAGYVVRVPTSAKSSATNPVVVQEGAFILMVTPPAVVDDEKMAELEREVARLNALGGEAGLYPIFSLRTNRAGETAIVYGWQGDRGIQRDDRVSEWLTARTPYGAGTWVDLLPP
;
A
#
# COMPACT_ATOMS: atom_id res chain seq x y z
N MET A 1 -41.24 13.54 42.80
CA MET A 1 -40.74 12.27 42.22
C MET A 1 -40.48 12.48 40.72
N ILE A 2 -39.45 13.28 40.39
CA ILE A 2 -39.08 13.71 39.02
C ILE A 2 -37.58 13.44 38.84
N LEU A 3 -37.11 12.26 39.24
CA LEU A 3 -35.69 11.88 39.15
C LEU A 3 -35.46 10.57 38.38
N ALA A 4 -36.51 9.97 37.83
CA ALA A 4 -36.43 8.67 37.17
C ALA A 4 -36.52 8.73 35.64
N LEU A 5 -36.66 9.92 35.03
CA LEU A 5 -36.92 10.05 33.58
C LEU A 5 -35.70 10.43 32.71
N PHE A 6 -34.51 10.63 33.28
CA PHE A 6 -33.31 10.99 32.50
C PHE A 6 -32.35 9.81 32.23
N ALA A 7 -32.61 8.63 32.78
CA ALA A 7 -31.74 7.45 32.57
C ALA A 7 -32.05 6.66 31.28
N ALA A 8 -33.01 7.11 30.48
CA ALA A 8 -33.43 6.47 29.22
C ALA A 8 -33.04 7.29 27.97
N ALA A 9 -32.07 8.21 28.08
CA ALA A 9 -31.33 8.66 26.91
C ALA A 9 -30.43 7.49 26.49
N GLY A 10 -31.03 6.57 25.74
CA GLY A 10 -30.42 5.32 25.33
C GLY A 10 -29.05 5.56 24.71
N CYS A 11 -28.12 4.66 25.03
CA CYS A 11 -26.99 4.34 24.17
C CYS A 11 -27.54 3.87 22.83
N GLU A 12 -28.04 4.79 22.01
CA GLU A 12 -28.33 4.49 20.62
C GLU A 12 -26.97 4.20 19.98
N PRO A 13 -26.77 2.99 19.42
CA PRO A 13 -25.49 2.63 18.85
C PRO A 13 -25.17 3.62 17.75
N ARG A 14 -24.12 4.44 17.98
CA ARG A 14 -23.67 5.42 17.01
C ARG A 14 -23.48 4.71 15.68
N GLN A 15 -24.12 5.22 14.63
CA GLN A 15 -23.92 4.67 13.30
C GLN A 15 -22.43 4.79 12.93
N PRO A 16 -21.85 3.78 12.27
CA PRO A 16 -20.49 3.86 11.79
C PRO A 16 -20.33 5.11 10.90
N PRO A 17 -19.21 5.83 11.01
CA PRO A 17 -19.01 7.05 10.25
C PRO A 17 -19.01 6.74 8.76
N GLY A 18 -19.74 7.54 8.01
CA GLY A 18 -19.77 7.48 6.56
C GLY A 18 -18.52 8.09 5.93
N GLN A 19 -18.31 7.85 4.63
CA GLN A 19 -17.15 8.37 3.90
C GLN A 19 -17.02 9.90 4.02
N GLY A 20 -18.12 10.65 3.98
CA GLY A 20 -18.10 12.11 4.14
C GLY A 20 -17.63 12.57 5.53
N GLU A 21 -18.06 11.88 6.59
CA GLU A 21 -17.61 12.18 7.96
C GLU A 21 -16.13 11.88 8.15
N VAL A 22 -15.64 10.81 7.51
CA VAL A 22 -14.24 10.41 7.53
C VAL A 22 -13.35 11.43 6.81
N VAL A 23 -13.78 11.96 5.66
CA VAL A 23 -13.09 13.05 4.98
C VAL A 23 -13.08 14.30 5.86
N GLY A 24 -14.22 14.66 6.48
CA GLY A 24 -14.29 15.81 7.38
C GLY A 24 -13.41 15.67 8.62
N ALA A 25 -13.30 14.47 9.20
CA ALA A 25 -12.40 14.20 10.33
C ALA A 25 -10.92 14.35 9.94
N SER A 26 -10.56 13.86 8.75
CA SER A 26 -9.22 14.01 8.19
C SER A 26 -8.89 15.48 7.90
N ASP A 27 -9.82 16.23 7.30
CA ASP A 27 -9.63 17.65 7.03
C ASP A 27 -9.48 18.46 8.34
N ASN A 28 -10.21 18.08 9.38
CA ASN A 28 -10.08 18.70 10.70
C ASN A 28 -8.70 18.49 11.33
N LEU A 29 -8.16 17.25 11.25
CA LEU A 29 -6.78 16.95 11.66
C LEU A 29 -5.78 17.82 10.89
N LEU A 30 -5.86 17.83 9.56
CA LEU A 30 -4.92 18.58 8.71
C LEU A 30 -4.99 20.09 8.98
N LEU A 31 -6.19 20.63 9.19
CA LEU A 31 -6.36 22.03 9.58
C LEU A 31 -5.71 22.34 10.94
N HIS A 32 -5.85 21.45 11.93
CA HIS A 32 -5.21 21.61 13.24
C HIS A 32 -3.68 21.59 13.15
N GLU A 33 -3.12 20.83 12.23
CA GLU A 33 -1.69 20.72 11.99
C GLU A 33 -1.14 21.80 11.05
N GLY A 34 -2.01 22.65 10.48
CA GLY A 34 -1.62 23.66 9.49
C GLY A 34 -1.27 23.08 8.12
N SER A 35 -1.63 21.83 7.85
CA SER A 35 -1.41 21.12 6.59
C SER A 35 -2.57 21.37 5.62
N GLN A 36 -2.26 21.69 4.36
CA GLN A 36 -3.27 21.88 3.30
C GLN A 36 -3.01 20.91 2.14
N TRP A 37 -3.27 19.62 2.38
CA TRP A 37 -3.03 18.57 1.37
C TRP A 37 -4.12 18.48 0.30
N GLY A 38 -5.18 19.28 0.41
CA GLY A 38 -6.29 19.32 -0.54
C GLY A 38 -7.27 18.18 -0.35
N THR A 39 -7.89 17.72 -1.43
CA THR A 39 -8.85 16.60 -1.40
C THR A 39 -8.11 15.25 -1.44
N PRO A 40 -8.52 14.24 -0.65
CA PRO A 40 -7.95 12.91 -0.76
C PRO A 40 -8.17 12.36 -2.17
N VAL A 41 -7.10 11.80 -2.75
CA VAL A 41 -7.14 11.12 -4.05
C VAL A 41 -7.75 9.72 -3.94
N GLU A 42 -7.80 9.17 -2.73
CA GLU A 42 -8.32 7.84 -2.46
C GLU A 42 -8.81 7.74 -1.01
N VAL A 43 -9.95 7.07 -0.83
CA VAL A 43 -10.56 6.81 0.47
C VAL A 43 -10.99 5.35 0.52
N LEU A 44 -10.35 4.55 1.37
CA LEU A 44 -10.62 3.12 1.52
C LEU A 44 -11.49 2.84 2.74
N PRO A 45 -12.51 1.96 2.60
CA PRO A 45 -13.38 1.57 3.71
C PRO A 45 -12.60 0.87 4.83
N PRO A 46 -13.18 0.70 6.02
CA PRO A 46 -12.50 0.09 7.16
C PRO A 46 -11.98 -1.30 6.86
N GLY A 47 -10.70 -1.52 7.16
CA GLY A 47 -10.05 -2.80 6.94
C GLY A 47 -10.45 -3.88 7.94
N PRO A 48 -9.78 -5.03 7.88
CA PRO A 48 -9.72 -5.95 9.01
C PRO A 48 -9.24 -5.21 10.28
N PRO A 49 -9.65 -5.66 11.47
CA PRO A 49 -9.15 -5.12 12.73
C PRO A 49 -7.64 -5.33 12.85
N ASP A 50 -6.95 -4.35 13.44
CA ASP A 50 -5.54 -4.47 13.81
C ASP A 50 -5.35 -5.31 15.08
N ALA A 51 -4.11 -5.37 15.58
CA ALA A 51 -3.77 -6.12 16.78
C ALA A 51 -4.51 -5.64 18.05
N HIS A 52 -5.04 -4.42 18.04
CA HIS A 52 -5.82 -3.84 19.15
C HIS A 52 -7.33 -3.93 18.92
N GLY A 53 -7.77 -4.55 17.82
CA GLY A 53 -9.18 -4.68 17.46
C GLY A 53 -9.74 -3.46 16.75
N SER A 54 -8.93 -2.42 16.52
CA SER A 54 -9.37 -1.18 15.86
C SER A 54 -9.45 -1.38 14.35
N ARG A 55 -10.48 -0.81 13.73
CA ARG A 55 -10.67 -0.83 12.28
C ARG A 55 -10.51 0.58 11.76
N TRP A 56 -9.72 0.73 10.71
CA TRP A 56 -9.32 2.05 10.21
C TRP A 56 -9.81 2.25 8.79
N TRP A 57 -10.47 3.37 8.53
CA TRP A 57 -10.49 3.99 7.21
C TRP A 57 -9.10 4.47 6.85
N GLN A 58 -8.78 4.51 5.55
CA GLN A 58 -7.52 5.07 5.07
C GLN A 58 -7.80 6.11 4.00
N LEU A 59 -7.19 7.28 4.14
CA LEU A 59 -7.23 8.38 3.20
C LEU A 59 -5.83 8.64 2.68
N ARG A 60 -5.69 8.70 1.36
CA ARG A 60 -4.45 9.04 0.69
C ARG A 60 -4.65 10.35 -0.07
N TYR A 61 -3.66 11.23 0.07
CA TYR A 61 -3.64 12.54 -0.58
C TYR A 61 -2.58 12.55 -1.69
N ALA A 62 -2.65 13.58 -2.54
CA ALA A 62 -1.64 13.78 -3.58
C ALA A 62 -0.28 14.07 -2.93
N ASP A 63 0.76 13.42 -3.46
CA ASP A 63 2.14 13.60 -3.01
C ASP A 63 2.58 15.06 -3.13
N GLU A 64 3.49 15.48 -2.24
CA GLU A 64 4.16 16.76 -2.38
C GLU A 64 5.14 16.74 -3.53
N ILE A 65 5.25 17.85 -4.26
CA ILE A 65 6.27 18.01 -5.29
C ILE A 65 7.64 17.97 -4.62
N GLY A 66 8.45 16.96 -4.93
CA GLY A 66 9.78 16.75 -4.34
C GLY A 66 9.78 16.07 -2.97
N GLY A 67 8.60 15.68 -2.44
CA GLY A 67 8.48 14.94 -1.20
C GLY A 67 8.55 13.41 -1.38
N VAL A 68 8.52 12.69 -0.26
CA VAL A 68 8.43 11.23 -0.26
C VAL A 68 7.06 10.80 -0.77
N ARG A 69 7.02 9.99 -1.82
CA ARG A 69 5.76 9.46 -2.38
C ARG A 69 5.05 8.56 -1.38
N GLY A 70 3.72 8.65 -1.31
CA GLY A 70 2.88 7.87 -0.42
C GLY A 70 2.95 8.28 1.05
N SER A 71 3.65 9.37 1.38
CA SER A 71 3.79 9.85 2.77
C SER A 71 2.54 10.55 3.31
N ARG A 72 1.67 11.05 2.44
CA ARG A 72 0.47 11.80 2.82
C ARG A 72 -0.72 10.88 3.02
N LEU A 73 -0.72 10.25 4.19
CA LEU A 73 -1.74 9.33 4.64
C LEU A 73 -2.37 9.80 5.95
N VAL A 74 -3.68 9.58 6.05
CA VAL A 74 -4.46 9.73 7.28
C VAL A 74 -5.29 8.46 7.47
N ILE A 75 -5.35 7.97 8.71
CA ILE A 75 -6.23 6.88 9.11
C ILE A 75 -7.30 7.43 10.04
N VAL A 76 -8.52 6.92 9.89
CA VAL A 76 -9.67 7.36 10.70
C VAL A 76 -10.34 6.15 11.31
N ASP A 77 -10.49 6.15 12.63
CA ASP A 77 -11.09 5.05 13.36
C ASP A 77 -12.56 4.86 12.95
N ALA A 78 -12.93 3.64 12.60
CA ALA A 78 -14.22 3.29 12.03
C ALA A 78 -15.36 3.28 13.05
N HIS A 79 -15.09 3.58 14.33
CA HIS A 79 -16.12 3.66 15.36
C HIS A 79 -16.25 5.07 15.94
N SER A 80 -15.11 5.69 16.28
CA SER A 80 -15.03 7.00 16.92
C SER A 80 -14.89 8.16 15.95
N ALA A 81 -14.54 7.90 14.68
CA ALA A 81 -14.17 8.91 13.69
C ALA A 81 -12.96 9.76 14.09
N TRP A 82 -12.11 9.28 15.00
CA TRP A 82 -10.84 9.96 15.33
C TRP A 82 -9.83 9.77 14.21
N ALA A 83 -9.33 10.89 13.69
CA ALA A 83 -8.32 10.94 12.65
C ALA A 83 -6.91 11.06 13.25
N GLN A 84 -5.95 10.38 12.64
CA GLN A 84 -4.53 10.50 12.97
C GLN A 84 -3.66 10.10 11.78
N HIS A 85 -2.36 10.43 11.84
CA HIS A 85 -1.39 9.82 10.95
C HIS A 85 -1.23 8.32 11.25
N PRO A 86 -0.85 7.51 10.25
CA PRO A 86 -0.52 6.11 10.46
C PRO A 86 0.53 5.95 11.56
N TYR A 87 0.24 5.07 12.53
CA TYR A 87 1.21 4.72 13.56
C TYR A 87 2.35 3.87 12.98
N ALA A 88 3.47 3.79 13.71
CA ALA A 88 4.60 2.96 13.30
C ALA A 88 4.18 1.48 13.16
N GLY A 89 4.41 0.90 11.98
CA GLY A 89 3.99 -0.47 11.66
C GLY A 89 2.56 -0.59 11.12
N TYR A 90 1.83 0.50 10.92
CA TYR A 90 0.57 0.48 10.20
C TYR A 90 0.77 -0.05 8.77
N VAL A 91 0.02 -1.07 8.40
CA VAL A 91 0.09 -1.66 7.07
C VAL A 91 -0.82 -0.87 6.14
N VAL A 92 -0.20 -0.03 5.28
CA VAL A 92 -0.92 0.75 4.26
C VAL A 92 -1.68 -0.18 3.33
N ARG A 93 -2.98 0.04 3.25
CA ARG A 93 -3.91 -0.76 2.46
C ARG A 93 -3.98 -0.18 1.05
N VAL A 94 -4.03 -1.05 0.06
CA VAL A 94 -4.28 -0.68 -1.32
C VAL A 94 -5.74 -0.96 -1.64
N PRO A 95 -6.40 -0.18 -2.51
CA PRO A 95 -7.70 -0.57 -3.01
C PRO A 95 -7.59 -1.96 -3.61
N THR A 96 -8.39 -2.88 -3.11
CA THR A 96 -8.77 -4.06 -3.90
C THR A 96 -9.45 -3.46 -5.11
N SER A 97 -8.74 -3.35 -6.24
CA SER A 97 -9.32 -2.78 -7.44
C SER A 97 -10.65 -3.47 -7.66
N ALA A 98 -11.74 -2.69 -7.70
CA ALA A 98 -12.94 -3.10 -8.40
C ALA A 98 -12.45 -3.67 -9.72
N LYS A 99 -12.58 -5.00 -9.87
CA LYS A 99 -12.19 -5.81 -11.03
C LYS A 99 -11.43 -4.99 -12.06
N SER A 100 -10.11 -4.98 -11.96
CA SER A 100 -9.30 -4.55 -13.10
C SER A 100 -9.88 -5.30 -14.30
N SER A 101 -10.43 -4.56 -15.26
CA SER A 101 -10.96 -5.11 -16.50
C SER A 101 -9.80 -5.59 -17.39
N ALA A 102 -8.76 -6.19 -16.79
CA ALA A 102 -7.83 -7.07 -17.45
C ALA A 102 -8.58 -8.39 -17.72
N THR A 103 -9.44 -8.37 -18.73
CA THR A 103 -10.02 -9.58 -19.32
C THR A 103 -8.96 -10.44 -20.01
N ASN A 104 -7.68 -10.02 -19.98
CA ASN A 104 -6.56 -10.83 -20.40
C ASN A 104 -5.53 -10.92 -19.27
N PRO A 105 -5.16 -12.12 -18.80
CA PRO A 105 -3.98 -12.27 -17.97
C PRO A 105 -2.79 -11.64 -18.70
N VAL A 106 -1.94 -10.91 -17.98
CA VAL A 106 -0.68 -10.43 -18.53
C VAL A 106 0.22 -11.66 -18.68
N VAL A 107 0.14 -12.31 -19.84
CA VAL A 107 1.03 -13.40 -20.20
C VAL A 107 2.41 -12.79 -20.42
N VAL A 108 3.29 -12.97 -19.44
CA VAL A 108 4.65 -12.49 -19.52
C VAL A 108 5.43 -13.38 -20.49
N GLN A 109 6.03 -12.76 -21.51
CA GLN A 109 6.89 -13.46 -22.45
C GLN A 109 8.30 -13.58 -21.87
N GLU A 110 8.96 -14.70 -22.13
CA GLU A 110 10.37 -14.92 -21.78
C GLU A 110 11.27 -13.90 -22.51
N GLY A 111 12.32 -13.44 -21.85
CA GLY A 111 13.21 -12.43 -22.42
C GLY A 111 14.48 -12.19 -21.62
N ALA A 112 15.16 -11.08 -21.91
CA ALA A 112 16.45 -10.75 -21.32
C ALA A 112 16.35 -9.83 -20.09
N PHE A 113 15.17 -9.33 -19.76
CA PHE A 113 15.04 -8.25 -18.78
C PHE A 113 14.48 -8.73 -17.45
N ILE A 114 14.90 -8.10 -16.36
CA ILE A 114 14.23 -8.21 -15.07
C ILE A 114 13.82 -6.83 -14.61
N LEU A 115 12.76 -6.77 -13.81
CA LEU A 115 12.34 -5.52 -13.20
C LEU A 115 12.78 -5.49 -11.74
N MET A 116 13.72 -4.61 -11.44
CA MET A 116 14.26 -4.40 -10.10
C MET A 116 13.45 -3.32 -9.40
N VAL A 117 12.74 -3.70 -8.33
CA VAL A 117 11.81 -2.81 -7.62
C VAL A 117 12.56 -1.98 -6.58
N THR A 118 13.56 -2.58 -5.93
CA THR A 118 14.43 -1.89 -4.98
C THR A 118 15.89 -2.01 -5.43
N PRO A 119 16.70 -0.94 -5.30
CA PRO A 119 18.14 -1.04 -5.54
C PRO A 119 18.81 -2.03 -4.57
N PRO A 120 19.87 -2.73 -4.99
CA PRO A 120 20.63 -3.59 -4.09
C PRO A 120 21.25 -2.76 -2.96
N ALA A 121 21.06 -3.22 -1.73
CA ALA A 121 21.69 -2.63 -0.56
C ALA A 121 22.08 -3.72 0.44
N VAL A 122 23.17 -3.49 1.18
CA VAL A 122 23.50 -4.33 2.34
C VAL A 122 22.40 -4.16 3.38
N VAL A 123 21.89 -5.28 3.85
CA VAL A 123 20.68 -5.37 4.69
C VAL A 123 20.99 -6.23 5.91
N ASP A 124 20.48 -5.79 7.06
CA ASP A 124 20.49 -6.55 8.30
C ASP A 124 19.28 -7.51 8.37
N ASP A 125 19.25 -8.34 9.43
CA ASP A 125 18.23 -9.38 9.61
C ASP A 125 16.81 -8.80 9.76
N GLU A 126 16.66 -7.63 10.41
CA GLU A 126 15.36 -6.99 10.60
C GLU A 126 14.80 -6.49 9.27
N LYS A 127 15.64 -5.85 8.47
CA LYS A 127 15.29 -5.35 7.14
C LYS A 127 15.07 -6.50 6.15
N MET A 128 15.74 -7.63 6.34
CA MET A 128 15.48 -8.85 5.58
C MET A 128 14.07 -9.37 5.81
N ALA A 129 13.64 -9.46 7.06
CA ALA A 129 12.27 -9.88 7.39
C ALA A 129 11.20 -8.90 6.88
N GLU A 130 11.52 -7.60 6.76
CA GLU A 130 10.66 -6.62 6.09
C GLU A 130 10.55 -6.87 4.59
N LEU A 131 11.69 -7.09 3.92
CA LEU A 131 11.73 -7.39 2.48
C LEU A 131 11.01 -8.69 2.13
N GLU A 132 11.10 -9.73 2.97
CA GLU A 132 10.39 -11.00 2.78
C GLU A 132 8.87 -10.81 2.87
N ARG A 133 8.40 -10.06 3.88
CA ARG A 133 6.98 -9.70 4.03
C ARG A 133 6.50 -8.91 2.81
N GLU A 134 7.33 -8.01 2.30
CA GLU A 134 7.00 -7.22 1.14
C GLU A 134 6.91 -8.06 -0.14
N VAL A 135 7.83 -9.00 -0.36
CA VAL A 135 7.75 -9.94 -1.49
C VAL A 135 6.49 -10.80 -1.40
N ALA A 136 6.15 -11.30 -0.21
CA ALA A 136 4.91 -12.04 -0.01
C ALA A 136 3.67 -11.19 -0.34
N ARG A 137 3.67 -9.91 0.07
CA ARG A 137 2.62 -8.94 -0.25
C ARG A 137 2.51 -8.70 -1.76
N LEU A 138 3.63 -8.46 -2.44
CA LEU A 138 3.68 -8.23 -3.89
C LEU A 138 3.20 -9.45 -4.69
N ASN A 139 3.55 -10.66 -4.23
CA ASN A 139 3.11 -11.90 -4.84
C ASN A 139 1.61 -12.14 -4.67
N ALA A 140 1.04 -11.83 -3.50
CA ALA A 140 -0.41 -11.89 -3.29
C ALA A 140 -1.14 -10.93 -4.24
N LEU A 141 -0.66 -9.69 -4.35
CA LEU A 141 -1.22 -8.69 -5.27
C LEU A 141 -1.04 -9.09 -6.74
N GLY A 142 0.12 -9.63 -7.10
CA GLY A 142 0.42 -10.08 -8.46
C GLY A 142 -0.47 -11.25 -8.87
N GLY A 143 -0.74 -12.18 -7.96
CA GLY A 143 -1.65 -13.31 -8.19
C GLY A 143 -3.06 -12.87 -8.58
N GLU A 144 -3.61 -11.86 -7.91
CA GLU A 144 -4.93 -11.29 -8.25
C GLU A 144 -4.94 -10.56 -9.61
N ALA A 145 -3.80 -10.00 -10.02
CA ALA A 145 -3.63 -9.31 -11.29
C ALA A 145 -3.23 -10.25 -12.46
N GLY A 146 -3.06 -11.54 -12.20
CA GLY A 146 -2.57 -12.50 -13.19
C GLY A 146 -1.11 -12.28 -13.61
N LEU A 147 -0.31 -11.63 -12.75
CA LEU A 147 1.12 -11.44 -12.97
C LEU A 147 1.88 -12.71 -12.57
N TYR A 148 2.47 -13.37 -13.56
CA TYR A 148 3.40 -14.49 -13.40
C TYR A 148 4.60 -14.28 -14.32
N PRO A 149 5.86 -14.49 -13.89
CA PRO A 149 6.30 -15.13 -12.64
C PRO A 149 6.27 -14.20 -11.40
N ILE A 150 6.51 -14.79 -10.22
CA ILE A 150 6.48 -14.14 -8.90
C ILE A 150 7.71 -13.24 -8.64
N PHE A 151 7.53 -12.23 -7.79
CA PHE A 151 8.58 -11.45 -7.15
C PHE A 151 9.46 -12.35 -6.28
N SER A 152 10.76 -12.05 -6.25
CA SER A 152 11.76 -12.76 -5.44
C SER A 152 12.78 -11.80 -4.84
N LEU A 153 13.39 -12.20 -3.71
CA LEU A 153 14.58 -11.53 -3.19
C LEU A 153 15.83 -12.12 -3.82
N ARG A 154 16.78 -11.26 -4.16
CA ARG A 154 18.07 -11.65 -4.71
C ARG A 154 19.18 -10.93 -3.97
N THR A 155 20.09 -11.72 -3.41
CA THR A 155 21.30 -11.24 -2.75
C THR A 155 22.50 -11.50 -3.65
N ASN A 156 23.32 -10.49 -3.90
CA ASN A 156 24.54 -10.65 -4.67
C ASN A 156 25.71 -11.14 -3.79
N ARG A 157 26.88 -11.36 -4.40
CA ARG A 157 28.09 -11.82 -3.69
C ARG A 157 28.64 -10.82 -2.67
N ALA A 158 28.25 -9.55 -2.75
CA ALA A 158 28.61 -8.50 -1.80
C ALA A 158 27.65 -8.43 -0.59
N GLY A 159 26.61 -9.28 -0.56
CA GLY A 159 25.60 -9.28 0.50
C GLY A 159 24.48 -8.26 0.27
N GLU A 160 24.42 -7.62 -0.89
CA GLU A 160 23.39 -6.63 -1.20
C GLU A 160 22.13 -7.33 -1.72
N THR A 161 20.97 -6.98 -1.17
CA THR A 161 19.68 -7.60 -1.53
C THR A 161 18.75 -6.64 -2.24
N ALA A 162 18.02 -7.14 -3.23
CA ALA A 162 17.01 -6.42 -4.00
C ALA A 162 15.74 -7.26 -4.21
N ILE A 163 14.60 -6.60 -4.36
CA ILE A 163 13.34 -7.19 -4.84
C ILE A 163 13.36 -7.19 -6.37
N VAL A 164 13.14 -8.36 -6.96
CA VAL A 164 13.22 -8.59 -8.42
C VAL A 164 11.96 -9.29 -8.92
N TYR A 165 11.43 -8.79 -10.04
CA TYR A 165 10.34 -9.40 -10.81
C TYR A 165 10.85 -9.94 -12.15
N GLY A 166 10.29 -11.06 -12.59
CA GLY A 166 10.63 -11.64 -13.90
C GLY A 166 11.87 -12.52 -13.92
N TRP A 167 12.50 -12.79 -12.78
CA TRP A 167 13.68 -13.66 -12.72
C TRP A 167 13.30 -15.14 -12.84
N GLN A 168 13.84 -15.83 -13.84
CA GLN A 168 13.59 -17.25 -14.13
C GLN A 168 14.85 -18.11 -14.08
N GLY A 169 15.79 -17.80 -13.18
CA GLY A 169 17.02 -18.58 -13.01
C GLY A 169 18.17 -17.97 -13.79
N ASP A 170 18.31 -18.28 -15.07
CA ASP A 170 19.31 -17.73 -15.99
C ASP A 170 18.69 -16.74 -17.01
N ARG A 171 17.37 -16.59 -16.98
CA ARG A 171 16.61 -15.79 -17.95
C ARG A 171 15.68 -14.80 -17.25
N GLY A 172 15.32 -13.77 -18.00
CA GLY A 172 14.37 -12.76 -17.58
C GLY A 172 13.06 -12.89 -18.34
N ILE A 173 12.41 -11.75 -18.50
CA ILE A 173 11.16 -11.56 -19.21
C ILE A 173 11.35 -10.48 -20.26
N GLN A 174 10.40 -10.39 -21.19
CA GLN A 174 10.31 -9.23 -22.07
C GLN A 174 9.90 -8.01 -21.23
N ARG A 175 10.48 -6.86 -21.56
CA ARG A 175 10.09 -5.59 -20.96
C ARG A 175 8.61 -5.32 -21.22
N ASP A 176 7.85 -5.12 -20.15
CA ASP A 176 6.43 -4.78 -20.20
C ASP A 176 6.15 -3.61 -19.26
N ASP A 177 6.05 -2.41 -19.82
CA ASP A 177 5.87 -1.18 -19.03
C ASP A 177 4.57 -1.20 -18.20
N ARG A 178 3.57 -2.01 -18.57
CA ARG A 178 2.34 -2.19 -17.77
C ARG A 178 2.63 -2.78 -16.38
N VAL A 179 3.66 -3.62 -16.26
CA VAL A 179 4.09 -4.17 -14.96
C VAL A 179 4.76 -3.10 -14.12
N SER A 180 5.58 -2.24 -14.73
CA SER A 180 6.21 -1.10 -14.05
C SER A 180 5.17 -0.09 -13.57
N GLU A 181 4.18 0.22 -14.40
CA GLU A 181 3.02 1.05 -14.01
C GLU A 181 2.22 0.41 -12.88
N TRP A 182 1.94 -0.89 -12.98
CA TRP A 182 1.22 -1.64 -11.94
C TRP A 182 1.93 -1.57 -10.59
N LEU A 183 3.27 -1.73 -10.59
CA LEU A 183 4.12 -1.63 -9.41
C LEU A 183 4.20 -0.22 -8.84
N THR A 184 4.39 0.78 -9.71
CA THR A 184 4.50 2.19 -9.32
C THR A 184 3.23 2.64 -8.58
N ALA A 185 2.06 2.12 -8.98
CA ALA A 185 0.80 2.42 -8.34
C ALA A 185 0.56 1.68 -7.00
N ARG A 186 1.37 0.66 -6.65
CA ARG A 186 1.07 -0.30 -5.57
C ARG A 186 2.22 -0.50 -4.57
N THR A 187 3.31 0.24 -4.72
CA THR A 187 4.49 0.13 -3.86
C THR A 187 5.06 1.49 -3.48
N PRO A 188 5.69 1.62 -2.30
CA PRO A 188 6.38 2.85 -1.90
C PRO A 188 7.77 3.01 -2.57
N TYR A 189 8.27 1.98 -3.27
CA TYR A 189 9.65 1.94 -3.80
C TYR A 189 9.86 2.69 -5.11
N GLY A 190 8.81 3.32 -5.65
CA GLY A 190 8.88 4.07 -6.91
C GLY A 190 8.78 3.17 -8.15
N ALA A 191 9.18 3.73 -9.30
CA ALA A 191 9.21 2.99 -10.55
C ALA A 191 10.39 2.02 -10.55
N GLY A 192 10.11 0.73 -10.70
CA GLY A 192 11.15 -0.29 -10.83
C GLY A 192 12.05 0.00 -12.04
N THR A 193 13.32 -0.39 -11.94
CA THR A 193 14.30 -0.25 -13.02
C THR A 193 14.40 -1.56 -13.81
N TRP A 194 14.25 -1.48 -15.13
CA TRP A 194 14.51 -2.62 -16.00
C TRP A 194 16.03 -2.84 -16.13
N VAL A 195 16.48 -4.06 -15.86
CA VAL A 195 17.88 -4.49 -15.98
C VAL A 195 17.96 -5.55 -17.07
N ASP A 196 18.87 -5.37 -18.01
CA ASP A 196 19.21 -6.38 -19.01
C ASP A 196 20.17 -7.41 -18.40
N LEU A 197 19.84 -8.69 -18.55
CA LEU A 197 20.66 -9.82 -18.09
C LEU A 197 21.70 -10.24 -19.14
N LEU A 198 21.56 -9.81 -20.38
CA LEU A 198 22.54 -10.10 -21.41
C LEU A 198 23.74 -9.15 -21.27
N PRO A 199 24.98 -9.68 -21.35
CA PRO A 199 26.16 -8.84 -21.38
C PRO A 199 26.14 -7.95 -22.64
N PRO A 200 26.71 -6.72 -22.57
CA PRO A 200 26.91 -5.88 -23.75
C PRO A 200 27.84 -6.52 -24.79
#